data_AF-A0A3D0CCP8-F1
#
_entry.id   AF-A0A3D0CCP8-F1
#
_cell.length_a   1.000
_cell.length_b   1.000
_cell.length_c   1.000
_cell.angle_alpha   90.00
_cell.angle_beta   90.00
_cell.angle_gamma   90.00
#
_symmetry.space_group_name_H-M   'P 1'
#
loop_
_entity.id
_entity.type
_entity.pdbx_description
1 polymer ?
#
loop_
_entity_poly.entity_id
_entity_poly.type
_entity_poly.pdbx_seq_one_letter_code
_entity_poly.pdbx_strand_id
1 'polypeptide(L)'
;NSGIPTRRVFLADGDAMMLPFNRLKEILELIKSHLPQVSRVSSYCLPRNLGNKTVEQLAELNALGLKLMYIGCESGDDEVLALIEKGETYQSSLIALNKIKQAGMKSS
;
A
#
# COMPACT_ATOMS: atom_id res chain seq x y z
N ASN A 1 1.51 27.31 -8.31
CA ASN A 1 2.24 26.27 -9.04
C ASN A 1 3.73 26.60 -9.06
N SER A 2 4.57 25.79 -8.42
CA SER A 2 6.03 25.98 -8.31
C SER A 2 6.82 25.75 -9.61
N GLY A 3 6.14 25.51 -10.75
CA GLY A 3 6.77 25.20 -12.04
C GLY A 3 7.40 23.79 -12.14
N ILE A 4 7.51 23.06 -11.02
CA ILE A 4 8.07 21.71 -10.98
C ILE A 4 6.94 20.68 -11.15
N PRO A 5 7.00 19.78 -12.15
CA PRO A 5 5.96 18.76 -12.35
C PRO A 5 5.97 17.73 -11.21
N THR A 6 4.87 17.67 -10.44
CA THR A 6 4.65 16.67 -9.38
C THR A 6 4.45 15.27 -9.97
N ARG A 7 5.51 14.47 -10.10
CA ARG A 7 5.41 13.13 -10.70
C ARG A 7 4.99 12.02 -9.74
N ARG A 8 5.10 12.25 -8.43
CA ARG A 8 4.90 11.23 -7.40
C ARG A 8 4.10 11.79 -6.23
N VAL A 9 3.19 10.99 -5.71
CA VAL A 9 2.41 11.27 -4.51
C VAL A 9 2.67 10.15 -3.50
N PHE A 10 2.76 10.53 -2.23
CA PHE A 10 2.84 9.58 -1.13
C PHE A 10 1.62 9.77 -0.24
N LEU A 11 0.83 8.72 -0.03
CA LEU A 11 -0.24 8.70 0.96
C LEU A 11 0.43 8.54 2.33
N ALA A 12 0.62 9.66 2.99
CA ALA A 12 1.23 9.72 4.30
C ALA A 12 0.17 9.47 5.38
N ASP A 13 0.35 8.39 6.12
CA ASP A 13 -0.22 8.08 7.44
C ASP A 13 0.49 6.78 7.89
N GLY A 14 0.40 6.41 9.17
CA GLY A 14 1.00 5.15 9.66
C GLY A 14 0.54 3.93 8.86
N ASP A 15 -0.68 3.95 8.31
CA ASP A 15 -1.17 2.99 7.34
C ASP A 15 -2.42 3.48 6.57
N ALA A 16 -2.23 4.08 5.38
CA ALA A 16 -3.37 4.50 4.55
C ALA A 16 -4.21 3.30 4.04
N MET A 17 -3.63 2.10 3.98
CA MET A 17 -4.30 0.89 3.49
C MET A 17 -5.32 0.33 4.48
N MET A 18 -5.38 0.86 5.70
CA MET A 18 -6.48 0.60 6.62
C MET A 18 -7.84 1.05 6.06
N LEU A 19 -7.86 2.10 5.21
CA LEU A 19 -9.10 2.61 4.63
C LEU A 19 -9.84 1.53 3.80
N PRO A 20 -11.18 1.53 3.80
CA PRO A 20 -11.96 0.68 2.91
C PRO A 20 -11.62 0.91 1.43
N PHE A 21 -11.73 -0.13 0.62
CA PHE A 21 -11.43 -0.08 -0.82
C PHE A 21 -12.04 1.14 -1.54
N ASN A 22 -13.34 1.39 -1.36
CA ASN A 22 -14.04 2.49 -2.03
C ASN A 22 -13.47 3.87 -1.68
N ARG A 23 -13.05 4.07 -0.41
CA ARG A 23 -12.44 5.33 0.02
C ARG A 23 -11.06 5.51 -0.60
N LEU A 24 -10.26 4.45 -0.64
CA LEU A 24 -8.95 4.50 -1.29
C LEU A 24 -9.08 4.79 -2.79
N LYS A 25 -10.03 4.14 -3.44
CA LYS A 25 -10.35 4.34 -4.87
C LYS A 25 -10.70 5.80 -5.16
N GLU A 26 -11.62 6.37 -4.39
CA GLU A 26 -12.06 7.76 -4.50
C GLU A 26 -10.87 8.74 -4.38
N ILE A 27 -9.96 8.50 -3.41
CA ILE A 27 -8.74 9.32 -3.25
C ILE A 27 -7.85 9.23 -4.49
N LEU A 28 -7.62 8.03 -5.04
CA LEU A 28 -6.79 7.85 -6.24
C LEU A 28 -7.41 8.49 -7.49
N GLU A 29 -8.73 8.43 -7.63
CA GLU A 29 -9.47 9.09 -8.72
C GLU A 29 -9.33 10.62 -8.64
N LEU A 30 -9.44 11.19 -7.44
CA LEU A 30 -9.22 12.62 -7.19
C LEU A 30 -7.78 13.03 -7.49
N ILE A 31 -6.78 12.24 -7.06
CA ILE A 31 -5.37 12.48 -7.41
C ILE A 31 -5.20 12.49 -8.93
N LYS A 32 -5.77 11.52 -9.63
CA LYS A 32 -5.67 11.44 -11.10
C LYS A 32 -6.35 12.61 -11.80
N SER A 33 -7.50 13.07 -11.29
CA SER A 33 -8.25 14.20 -11.84
C SER A 33 -7.51 15.54 -11.65
N HIS A 34 -6.99 15.78 -10.44
CA HIS A 34 -6.38 17.07 -10.07
C HIS A 34 -4.87 17.14 -10.33
N LEU A 35 -4.20 16.00 -10.40
CA LEU A 35 -2.75 15.87 -10.63
C LEU A 35 -2.46 14.84 -11.74
N PRO A 36 -2.96 15.04 -12.98
CA PRO A 36 -2.87 14.06 -14.06
C PRO A 36 -1.42 13.69 -14.46
N GLN A 37 -0.44 14.53 -14.10
CA GLN A 37 0.99 14.29 -14.32
C GLN A 37 1.61 13.28 -13.33
N VAL A 38 0.87 12.87 -12.29
CA VAL A 38 1.34 11.88 -11.29
C VAL A 38 1.35 10.51 -11.93
N SER A 39 2.54 9.91 -12.04
CA SER A 39 2.72 8.58 -12.60
C SER A 39 2.78 7.48 -11.53
N ARG A 40 2.89 7.87 -10.25
CA ARG A 40 2.99 6.93 -9.14
C ARG A 40 2.45 7.52 -7.83
N VAL A 41 1.52 6.79 -7.22
CA VAL A 41 1.14 6.90 -5.82
C VAL A 41 1.84 5.79 -5.02
N SER A 42 2.27 6.10 -3.81
CA SER A 42 2.90 5.15 -2.88
C SER A 42 2.33 5.31 -1.48
N SER A 43 2.38 4.25 -0.66
CA SER A 43 1.83 4.27 0.71
C SER A 43 2.63 3.37 1.64
N TYR A 44 2.59 3.66 2.94
CA TYR A 44 2.86 2.64 3.97
C TYR A 44 1.71 1.63 4.03
N CYS A 45 2.02 0.41 4.48
CA CYS A 45 1.03 -0.62 4.73
C CYS A 45 1.54 -1.64 5.75
N LEU A 46 0.69 -1.97 6.71
CA LEU A 46 0.87 -3.12 7.60
C LEU A 46 0.30 -4.37 6.91
N PRO A 47 0.95 -5.53 7.04
CA PRO A 47 0.48 -6.78 6.43
C PRO A 47 -1.00 -7.09 6.70
N ARG A 48 -1.46 -6.94 7.95
CA ARG A 48 -2.87 -7.13 8.35
C ARG A 48 -3.89 -6.32 7.53
N ASN A 49 -3.55 -5.11 7.12
CA ASN A 49 -4.48 -4.22 6.43
C ASN A 49 -4.69 -4.56 4.95
N LEU A 50 -3.91 -5.51 4.41
CA LEU A 50 -4.23 -6.12 3.11
C LEU A 50 -5.31 -7.19 3.22
N GLY A 51 -5.64 -7.66 4.42
CA GLY A 51 -6.71 -8.64 4.64
C GLY A 51 -8.08 -8.13 4.20
N ASN A 52 -8.32 -6.81 4.29
CA ASN A 52 -9.62 -6.19 4.01
C ASN A 52 -9.91 -5.89 2.53
N LYS A 53 -9.01 -6.26 1.61
CA LYS A 53 -9.15 -6.06 0.15
C LYS A 53 -8.93 -7.37 -0.59
N THR A 54 -9.62 -7.60 -1.70
CA THR A 54 -9.29 -8.75 -2.57
C THR A 54 -8.09 -8.44 -3.47
N VAL A 55 -7.56 -9.46 -4.15
CA VAL A 55 -6.46 -9.26 -5.13
C VAL A 55 -6.94 -8.38 -6.29
N GLU A 56 -8.18 -8.57 -6.73
CA GLU A 56 -8.82 -7.82 -7.82
C GLU A 56 -8.96 -6.34 -7.44
N GLN A 57 -9.41 -6.07 -6.21
CA GLN A 57 -9.48 -4.71 -5.67
C GLN A 57 -8.10 -4.05 -5.62
N LEU A 58 -7.07 -4.77 -5.19
CA LEU A 58 -5.69 -4.25 -5.18
C LEU A 58 -5.18 -4.00 -6.61
N ALA A 59 -5.50 -4.87 -7.56
CA ALA A 59 -5.15 -4.69 -8.97
C ALA A 59 -5.84 -3.46 -9.58
N GLU A 60 -7.07 -3.16 -9.17
CA GLU A 60 -7.77 -1.94 -9.58
C GLU A 60 -7.10 -0.68 -9.00
N LEU A 61 -6.75 -0.67 -7.72
CA LEU A 61 -5.99 0.43 -7.11
C LEU A 61 -4.62 0.62 -7.79
N ASN A 62 -3.98 -0.48 -8.16
CA ASN A 62 -2.75 -0.45 -8.96
C ASN A 62 -2.98 0.23 -10.31
N ALA A 63 -4.04 -0.12 -11.04
CA ALA A 63 -4.41 0.50 -12.31
C ALA A 63 -4.69 2.01 -12.18
N LEU A 64 -5.22 2.45 -11.03
CA LEU A 64 -5.47 3.87 -10.72
C LEU A 64 -4.21 4.65 -10.32
N GLY A 65 -3.10 3.97 -10.01
CA GLY A 65 -1.79 4.61 -9.82
C GLY A 65 -1.08 4.27 -8.51
N LEU A 66 -1.70 3.49 -7.61
CA LEU A 66 -1.03 3.00 -6.39
C LEU A 66 -0.06 1.88 -6.75
N LYS A 67 1.19 2.22 -7.08
CA LYS A 67 2.16 1.26 -7.65
C LYS A 67 3.12 0.64 -6.64
N LEU A 68 3.34 1.31 -5.51
CA LEU A 68 4.39 0.93 -4.55
C LEU A 68 3.88 1.02 -3.11
N MET A 69 4.15 -0.04 -2.36
CA MET A 69 3.76 -0.20 -0.98
C MET A 69 5.00 -0.44 -0.13
N TYR A 70 5.17 0.32 0.93
CA TYR A 70 6.23 0.12 1.91
C TYR A 70 5.68 -0.72 3.05
N ILE A 71 6.15 -1.97 3.17
CA ILE A 71 5.61 -2.94 4.11
C ILE A 71 6.45 -2.97 5.38
N GLY A 72 5.80 -2.67 6.51
CA GLY A 72 6.42 -2.83 7.83
C GLY A 72 6.41 -4.31 8.24
N CYS A 73 7.46 -5.05 7.86
CA CYS A 73 7.72 -6.42 8.34
C CYS A 73 8.59 -6.47 9.60
N GLU A 74 9.53 -5.54 9.77
CA GLU A 74 10.49 -5.38 10.90
C GLU A 74 11.44 -6.56 11.16
N SER A 75 10.96 -7.80 11.19
CA SER A 75 11.73 -9.03 11.35
C SER A 75 11.10 -10.19 10.58
N GLY A 76 11.92 -11.16 10.18
CA GLY A 76 11.45 -12.47 9.67
C GLY A 76 11.36 -13.55 10.74
N ASP A 77 11.71 -13.23 11.98
CA ASP A 77 11.74 -14.13 13.14
C ASP A 77 10.54 -13.86 14.04
N ASP A 78 9.68 -14.86 14.23
CA ASP A 78 8.46 -14.77 15.04
C ASP A 78 8.75 -14.49 16.52
N GLU A 79 9.90 -14.91 17.06
CA GLU A 79 10.29 -14.59 18.44
C GLU A 79 10.55 -13.09 18.60
N VAL A 80 11.28 -12.50 17.66
CA VAL A 80 11.55 -11.05 17.65
C VAL A 80 10.25 -10.27 17.46
N LEU A 81 9.36 -10.73 16.56
CA LEU A 81 8.07 -10.08 16.33
C LEU A 81 7.18 -10.10 17.58
N ALA A 82 7.21 -11.18 18.34
CA ALA A 82 6.50 -11.29 19.62
C ALA A 82 7.10 -10.36 20.69
N LEU A 83 8.44 -10.29 20.79
CA LEU A 83 9.13 -9.42 21.75
C LEU A 83 8.85 -7.93 21.56
N ILE A 84 8.62 -7.48 20.32
CA ILE A 84 8.30 -6.08 20.01
C ILE A 84 6.79 -5.82 19.88
N GLU A 85 5.94 -6.81 20.20
CA GLU A 85 4.49 -6.74 20.09
C GLU A 85 3.99 -6.27 18.69
N LYS A 86 4.65 -6.74 17.62
CA LYS A 86 4.36 -6.27 16.26
C LYS A 86 2.93 -6.58 15.79
N GLY A 87 2.35 -7.66 16.31
CA GLY A 87 1.04 -8.18 15.89
C GLY A 87 1.06 -8.77 14.47
N GLU A 88 2.22 -9.25 14.02
CA GLU A 88 2.43 -9.96 12.75
C GLU A 88 3.34 -11.17 12.98
N THR A 89 3.32 -12.11 12.04
CA THR A 89 4.25 -13.24 11.97
C THR A 89 4.97 -13.23 10.62
N TYR A 90 6.00 -14.05 10.48
CA TYR A 90 6.62 -14.37 9.20
C TYR A 90 5.55 -14.77 8.17
N GLN A 91 4.60 -15.62 8.59
CA GLN A 91 3.57 -16.15 7.69
C GLN A 91 2.56 -15.08 7.27
N SER A 92 2.13 -14.19 8.17
CA SER A 92 1.22 -13.10 7.80
C SER A 92 1.88 -12.12 6.82
N SER A 93 3.16 -11.82 7.04
CA SER A 93 3.98 -10.99 6.14
C SER A 93 4.15 -11.64 4.77
N LEU A 94 4.43 -12.94 4.71
CA LEU A 94 4.56 -13.69 3.46
C LEU A 94 3.25 -13.69 2.65
N ILE A 95 2.11 -13.90 3.31
CA ILE A 95 0.78 -13.86 2.67
C ILE A 95 0.53 -12.47 2.08
N ALA A 96 0.80 -11.41 2.84
CA ALA A 96 0.68 -10.03 2.40
C ALA A 96 1.55 -9.75 1.16
N LEU A 97 2.83 -10.09 1.19
CA LEU A 97 3.76 -9.87 0.07
C LEU A 97 3.33 -10.62 -1.20
N ASN A 98 2.87 -11.87 -1.05
CA ASN A 98 2.35 -12.64 -2.18
C ASN A 98 1.09 -12.01 -2.77
N LYS A 99 0.20 -11.48 -1.92
CA LYS A 99 -1.02 -10.80 -2.35
C LYS A 99 -0.73 -9.52 -3.15
N ILE A 100 0.24 -8.72 -2.69
CA ILE A 100 0.72 -7.53 -3.43
C ILE A 100 1.26 -7.93 -4.80
N LYS A 101 2.08 -8.99 -4.85
CA LYS A 101 2.66 -9.49 -6.09
C LYS A 101 1.58 -9.97 -7.07
N GLN A 102 0.56 -10.69 -6.59
CA GLN A 102 -0.57 -11.14 -7.40
C GLN A 102 -1.37 -9.98 -7.99
N ALA A 103 -1.48 -8.86 -7.26
CA ALA A 103 -2.13 -7.62 -7.74
C ALA A 103 -1.27 -6.81 -8.74
N GLY A 104 -0.05 -7.27 -9.06
CA GLY A 104 0.89 -6.58 -9.95
C GLY A 104 1.48 -5.30 -9.35
N MET A 105 1.40 -5.14 -8.04
CA MET A 105 1.97 -4.01 -7.30
C MET A 105 3.41 -4.32 -6.86
N LYS A 106 4.19 -3.27 -6.58
CA LYS A 106 5.52 -3.43 -5.97
C LYS A 106 5.42 -3.28 -4.45
N SER A 107 6.16 -4.10 -3.72
CA SER A 107 6.46 -3.90 -2.30
C SER A 107 7.92 -3.48 -2.10
N SER A 108 8.19 -2.75 -1.02
CA SER A 108 9.52 -2.40 -0.50
C SER A 108 9.55 -2.53 1.01
#